data_AF-A0A4S3LFS0-F1
#
_entry.id   AF-A0A4S3LFS0-F1
#
_cell.length_a   1.000
_cell.length_b   1.000
_cell.length_c   1.000
_cell.angle_alpha   90.00
_cell.angle_beta   90.00
_cell.angle_gamma   90.00
#
_symmetry.space_group_name_H-M   'P 1'
#
loop_
_entity.id
_entity.type
_entity.pdbx_description
1 polymer ?
#
loop_
_entity_poly.entity_id
_entity_poly.type
_entity_poly.pdbx_seq_one_letter_code
_entity_poly.pdbx_strand_id
1 'polypeptide(L)'
;MAKATKRFRICTEGATTDGREITRDWIEQMAATYDPKVYGARINMEHIKGYTPDSPFRMYGDVTGVYAEEIADGALKGKLALYADIDPTPDLVSLVKARQKVYTSIEVNPSFSDTGKAYLIGLAVTDSPASLGTEYLQFSAKAQQNPLASRKQDAGNLFTVAEETAFEFEEDKPAAPSLFSRVKQLLSSKSASDDARFKDVHDAVEVVVEHVETGLQASDEKLSALQSSLTERLNALEQTAKDDREQFSALKG
;
A
#
# COMPACT_ATOMS: atom_id res chain seq x y z
N MET A 1 -18.62 7.97 -5.76
CA MET A 1 -17.87 9.10 -5.18
C MET A 1 -16.52 8.54 -4.76
N ALA A 2 -15.42 9.00 -5.34
CA ALA A 2 -14.08 8.54 -4.98
C ALA A 2 -13.82 8.88 -3.51
N LYS A 3 -13.53 7.86 -2.69
CA LYS A 3 -13.19 8.04 -1.28
C LYS A 3 -11.88 8.82 -1.18
N ALA A 4 -11.89 9.93 -0.46
CA ALA A 4 -10.67 10.70 -0.19
C ALA A 4 -9.81 9.91 0.81
N THR A 5 -8.64 9.46 0.34
CA THR A 5 -7.57 9.01 1.23
C THR A 5 -7.16 10.20 2.12
N LYS A 6 -6.85 9.96 3.39
CA LYS A 6 -6.36 11.03 4.28
C LYS A 6 -4.97 11.45 3.81
N ARG A 7 -4.82 12.74 3.50
CA ARG A 7 -3.57 13.39 3.14
C ARG A 7 -2.52 13.18 4.23
N PHE A 8 -1.29 12.83 3.85
CA PHE A 8 -0.18 12.64 4.79
C PHE A 8 1.04 13.46 4.36
N ARG A 9 1.79 13.97 5.33
CA ARG A 9 2.92 14.87 5.09
C ARG A 9 4.15 14.10 4.58
N ILE A 10 4.57 14.38 3.34
CA ILE A 10 5.68 13.69 2.64
C ILE A 10 6.98 14.48 2.61
N CYS A 11 6.94 15.80 2.82
CA CYS A 11 8.13 16.60 3.09
C CYS A 11 7.77 17.94 3.74
N THR A 12 8.78 18.64 4.27
CA THR A 12 8.69 20.00 4.80
C THR A 12 9.84 20.82 4.23
N GLU A 13 9.63 22.13 4.03
CA GLU A 13 10.67 23.04 3.56
C GLU A 13 11.89 23.13 4.51
N GLY A 14 13.05 23.35 3.91
CA GLY A 14 14.34 23.53 4.56
C GLY A 14 15.33 22.41 4.27
N ALA A 15 16.40 22.38 5.07
CA ALA A 15 17.48 21.41 4.94
C ALA A 15 17.00 19.97 5.13
N THR A 16 17.55 19.05 4.34
CA THR A 16 17.33 17.59 4.44
C THR A 16 18.53 16.92 5.11
N THR A 17 18.35 15.67 5.55
CA THR A 17 19.42 14.92 6.24
C THR A 17 20.58 14.52 5.33
N ASP A 18 20.39 14.58 4.00
CA ASP A 18 21.40 14.28 2.99
C ASP A 18 22.11 15.52 2.42
N GLY A 19 21.87 16.70 3.03
CA GLY A 19 22.57 17.95 2.69
C GLY A 19 21.96 18.74 1.53
N ARG A 20 20.80 18.32 1.00
CA ARG A 20 19.99 19.12 0.08
C ARG A 20 19.08 20.09 0.83
N GLU A 21 18.40 20.95 0.08
CA GLU A 21 17.38 21.85 0.60
C GLU A 21 16.11 21.73 -0.24
N ILE A 22 14.98 21.55 0.44
CA ILE A 22 13.65 21.63 -0.18
C ILE A 22 13.16 23.06 0.01
N THR A 23 13.08 23.82 -1.09
CA THR A 23 12.61 25.20 -1.04
C THR A 23 11.09 25.28 -0.95
N ARG A 24 10.57 26.38 -0.40
CA ARG A 24 9.13 26.69 -0.40
C ARG A 24 8.55 26.63 -1.80
N ASP A 25 9.23 27.29 -2.74
CA ASP A 25 8.85 27.40 -4.14
C ASP A 25 8.72 26.01 -4.80
N TRP A 26 9.59 25.05 -4.48
CA TRP A 26 9.45 23.69 -4.98
C TRP A 26 8.16 23.01 -4.49
N ILE A 27 7.79 23.20 -3.22
CA ILE A 27 6.57 22.62 -2.66
C ILE A 27 5.34 23.23 -3.34
N GLU A 28 5.31 24.55 -3.50
CA GLU A 28 4.22 25.25 -4.18
C GLU A 28 4.10 24.82 -5.66
N GLN A 29 5.22 24.71 -6.37
CA GLN A 29 5.24 24.26 -7.76
C GLN A 29 4.78 22.81 -7.91
N MET A 30 5.25 21.90 -7.05
CA MET A 30 4.80 20.50 -7.06
C MET A 30 3.29 20.41 -6.81
N ALA A 31 2.78 21.10 -5.79
CA ALA A 31 1.34 21.12 -5.49
C ALA A 31 0.50 21.72 -6.63
N ALA A 32 1.00 22.76 -7.29
CA ALA A 32 0.27 23.43 -8.36
C ALA A 32 0.29 22.69 -9.70
N THR A 33 1.32 21.88 -9.96
CA THR A 33 1.55 21.28 -11.29
C THR A 33 1.34 19.78 -11.36
N TYR A 34 1.33 19.08 -10.23
CA TYR A 34 1.22 17.63 -10.22
C TYR A 34 -0.10 17.15 -10.83
N ASP A 35 0.01 16.36 -11.89
CA ASP A 35 -1.09 15.65 -12.50
C ASP A 35 -0.64 14.21 -12.80
N PRO A 36 -1.21 13.19 -12.12
CA PRO A 36 -0.83 11.80 -12.35
C PRO A 36 -1.12 11.33 -13.79
N LYS A 37 -1.93 12.06 -14.57
CA LYS A 37 -2.14 11.81 -16.01
C LYS A 37 -0.99 12.33 -16.89
N VAL A 38 -0.29 13.38 -16.46
CA VAL A 38 0.91 13.89 -17.15
C VAL A 38 2.10 13.01 -16.79
N TYR A 39 2.33 12.84 -15.48
CA TYR A 39 3.32 11.92 -14.95
C TYR A 39 2.92 11.49 -13.55
N GLY A 40 2.62 10.20 -13.39
CA GLY A 40 2.27 9.59 -12.11
C GLY A 40 3.49 9.19 -11.30
N ALA A 41 3.71 9.83 -10.15
CA ALA A 41 4.71 9.40 -9.20
C ALA A 41 4.28 8.07 -8.56
N ARG A 42 5.10 7.03 -8.74
CA ARG A 42 4.87 5.71 -8.13
C ARG A 42 5.63 5.59 -6.82
N ILE A 43 5.14 4.71 -5.95
CA ILE A 43 5.76 4.43 -4.66
C ILE A 43 6.78 3.32 -4.82
N ASN A 44 8.06 3.59 -4.58
CA ASN A 44 9.13 2.61 -4.64
C ASN A 44 9.69 2.28 -3.25
N MET A 45 10.56 1.29 -3.19
CA MET A 45 11.27 0.91 -1.97
C MET A 45 12.67 1.53 -1.97
N GLU A 46 12.97 2.37 -0.98
CA GLU A 46 14.33 2.92 -0.75
C GLU A 46 14.95 3.68 -1.94
N HIS A 47 14.15 4.33 -2.80
CA HIS A 47 14.63 4.99 -4.03
C HIS A 47 15.27 4.03 -5.05
N ILE A 48 15.05 2.72 -4.91
CA ILE A 48 15.60 1.70 -5.81
C ILE A 48 14.54 1.31 -6.83
N LYS A 49 14.90 1.42 -8.12
CA LYS A 49 14.06 0.99 -9.24
C LYS A 49 14.31 -0.48 -9.52
N GLY A 50 13.38 -1.35 -9.10
CA GLY A 50 13.42 -2.76 -9.48
C GLY A 50 13.29 -2.96 -10.99
N TYR A 51 14.10 -3.84 -11.55
CA TYR A 51 14.05 -4.20 -12.98
C TYR A 51 13.02 -5.30 -13.28
N THR A 52 12.60 -6.05 -12.26
CA THR A 52 11.60 -7.11 -12.38
C THR A 52 10.41 -6.83 -11.46
N PRO A 53 9.17 -7.18 -11.90
CA PRO A 53 7.94 -6.88 -11.17
C PRO A 53 7.78 -7.71 -9.89
N ASP A 54 8.50 -8.82 -9.76
CA ASP A 54 8.45 -9.78 -8.66
C ASP A 54 9.54 -9.56 -7.60
N SER A 55 10.31 -8.49 -7.69
CA SER A 55 11.39 -8.18 -6.76
C SER A 55 10.91 -7.48 -5.47
N PRO A 56 11.73 -7.48 -4.38
CA PRO A 56 11.52 -6.61 -3.22
C PRO A 56 11.55 -5.10 -3.52
N PHE A 57 12.07 -4.71 -4.69
CA PHE A 57 12.13 -3.30 -5.15
C PHE A 57 11.08 -2.99 -6.23
N ARG A 58 10.01 -3.79 -6.30
CA ARG A 58 8.82 -3.47 -7.11
C ARG A 58 8.12 -2.21 -6.60
N MET A 59 7.13 -1.75 -7.35
CA MET A 59 6.31 -0.60 -6.95
C MET A 59 5.26 -1.02 -5.92
N TYR A 60 5.06 -0.17 -4.91
CA TYR A 60 4.25 -0.38 -3.71
C TYR A 60 3.01 0.51 -3.66
N GLY A 61 2.70 1.20 -4.76
CA GLY A 61 1.51 2.02 -4.89
C GLY A 61 1.73 3.20 -5.82
N ASP A 62 0.78 4.13 -5.80
CA ASP A 62 0.76 5.31 -6.65
C ASP A 62 0.39 6.56 -5.82
N VAL A 63 0.94 7.72 -6.20
CA VAL A 63 0.55 9.02 -5.63
C VAL A 63 -0.58 9.59 -6.48
N THR A 64 -1.74 9.80 -5.87
CA THR A 64 -2.97 10.21 -6.57
C THR A 64 -3.22 11.71 -6.53
N GLY A 65 -2.56 12.44 -5.63
CA GLY A 65 -2.60 13.89 -5.55
C GLY A 65 -1.59 14.44 -4.56
N VAL A 66 -1.25 15.73 -4.68
CA VAL A 66 -0.38 16.43 -3.73
C VAL A 66 -0.89 17.84 -3.44
N TYR A 67 -0.61 18.34 -2.24
CA TYR A 67 -1.12 19.61 -1.74
C TYR A 67 -0.06 20.30 -0.88
N ALA A 68 -0.01 21.63 -0.92
CA ALA A 68 0.86 22.42 -0.08
C ALA A 68 0.04 23.05 1.05
N GLU A 69 0.44 22.83 2.30
CA GLU A 69 -0.21 23.40 3.48
C GLU A 69 0.86 23.82 4.51
N GLU A 70 0.64 24.93 5.22
CA GLU A 70 1.53 25.35 6.31
C GLU A 70 1.26 24.53 7.57
N ILE A 71 2.33 24.13 8.25
CA ILE A 71 2.24 23.35 9.49
C ILE A 71 1.69 24.25 10.60
N ALA A 72 0.53 23.89 11.14
CA ALA A 72 -0.16 24.67 12.15
C ALA A 72 0.51 24.62 13.52
N ASP A 73 1.10 23.49 13.92
CA ASP A 73 1.59 23.23 15.28
C ASP A 73 2.86 22.36 15.33
N GLY A 74 3.45 22.23 16.52
CA GLY A 74 4.67 21.44 16.73
C GLY A 74 5.98 22.16 16.37
N ALA A 75 7.08 21.39 16.33
CA ALA A 75 8.44 21.93 16.15
C ALA A 75 8.70 22.54 14.76
N LEU A 76 7.84 22.25 13.79
CA LEU A 76 7.93 22.73 12.41
C LEU A 76 6.85 23.77 12.08
N LYS A 77 6.18 24.32 13.08
CA LYS A 77 5.12 25.34 12.92
C LYS A 77 5.58 26.49 12.02
N GLY A 78 4.72 26.88 11.08
CA GLY A 78 4.95 27.96 10.12
C GLY A 78 5.79 27.57 8.90
N LYS A 79 6.33 26.34 8.85
CA LYS A 79 6.96 25.81 7.65
C LYS A 79 5.91 25.31 6.66
N LEU A 80 6.17 25.51 5.37
CA LEU A 80 5.36 24.91 4.31
C LEU A 80 5.71 23.42 4.18
N ALA A 81 4.68 22.59 4.05
CA ALA A 81 4.80 21.15 3.87
C ALA A 81 4.04 20.66 2.65
N LEU A 82 4.56 19.60 2.03
CA LEU A 82 3.88 18.88 0.96
C LEU A 82 3.15 17.68 1.57
N TYR A 83 1.87 17.58 1.26
CA TYR A 83 1.00 16.47 1.59
C TYR A 83 0.68 15.67 0.33
N ALA A 84 0.45 14.37 0.47
CA ALA A 84 0.05 13.51 -0.63
C ALA A 84 -1.18 12.66 -0.30
N ASP A 85 -1.96 12.37 -1.33
CA ASP A 85 -2.90 11.25 -1.37
C ASP A 85 -2.20 10.08 -2.06
N ILE A 86 -2.31 8.87 -1.50
CA ILE A 86 -1.75 7.64 -2.10
C ILE A 86 -2.77 6.54 -2.27
N ASP A 87 -2.49 5.66 -3.22
CA ASP A 87 -3.13 4.36 -3.42
C ASP A 87 -2.09 3.25 -3.16
N PRO A 88 -1.96 2.76 -1.91
CA PRO A 88 -0.94 1.78 -1.54
C PRO A 88 -1.34 0.35 -1.94
N THR A 89 -0.38 -0.48 -2.30
CA THR A 89 -0.64 -1.91 -2.53
C THR A 89 -0.91 -2.65 -1.21
N PRO A 90 -1.58 -3.83 -1.24
CA PRO A 90 -1.76 -4.65 -0.05
C PRO A 90 -0.45 -5.03 0.65
N ASP A 91 0.63 -5.17 -0.12
CA ASP A 91 1.96 -5.48 0.40
C ASP A 91 2.55 -4.32 1.18
N LEU A 92 2.38 -3.08 0.69
CA LEU A 92 2.81 -1.88 1.42
C LEU A 92 2.06 -1.76 2.74
N VAL A 93 0.75 -1.98 2.71
CA VAL A 93 -0.08 -1.98 3.92
C VAL A 93 0.43 -3.02 4.93
N SER A 94 0.81 -4.21 4.44
CA SER A 94 1.32 -5.30 5.28
C SER A 94 2.69 -4.97 5.89
N LEU A 95 3.60 -4.37 5.12
CA LEU A 95 4.90 -3.92 5.61
C LEU A 95 4.78 -2.88 6.73
N VAL A 96 3.95 -1.86 6.50
CA VAL A 96 3.74 -0.80 7.48
C VAL A 96 3.03 -1.33 8.73
N LYS A 97 2.08 -2.27 8.60
CA LYS A 97 1.51 -2.98 9.76
C LYS A 97 2.55 -3.76 10.54
N ALA A 98 3.53 -4.35 9.86
CA ALA A 98 4.70 -4.97 10.47
C ALA A 98 5.76 -3.96 10.97
N ARG A 99 5.47 -2.66 10.89
CA ARG A 99 6.35 -1.54 11.26
C ARG A 99 7.67 -1.55 10.49
N GLN A 100 7.61 -1.86 9.21
CA GLN A 100 8.71 -1.77 8.27
C GLN A 100 8.38 -0.72 7.21
N LYS A 101 9.38 0.08 6.81
CA LYS A 101 9.28 1.07 5.72
C LYS A 101 8.16 2.09 5.95
N VAL A 102 8.21 2.66 7.15
CA VAL A 102 7.11 3.44 7.74
C VAL A 102 7.19 4.94 7.50
N TYR A 103 8.27 5.42 6.88
CA TYR A 103 8.39 6.80 6.45
C TYR A 103 8.39 6.90 4.94
N THR A 104 8.21 8.13 4.46
CA THR A 104 8.30 8.44 3.04
C THR A 104 9.42 9.42 2.74
N SER A 105 9.91 9.41 1.51
CA SER A 105 10.95 10.32 1.03
C SER A 105 10.67 10.67 -0.43
N ILE A 106 10.69 11.96 -0.76
CA ILE A 106 10.26 12.43 -2.08
C ILE A 106 11.38 12.33 -3.12
N GLU A 107 10.98 12.12 -4.37
CA GLU A 107 11.85 12.29 -5.54
C GLU A 107 11.36 13.51 -6.32
N VAL A 108 12.11 14.60 -6.25
CA VAL A 108 11.78 15.85 -6.95
C VAL A 108 12.70 16.03 -8.15
N ASN A 109 12.11 16.40 -9.29
CA ASN A 109 12.84 16.96 -10.42
C ASN A 109 12.65 18.49 -10.42
N PRO A 110 13.70 19.29 -10.15
CA PRO A 110 13.59 20.76 -10.07
C PRO A 110 13.22 21.46 -11.39
N SER A 111 13.39 20.79 -12.54
CA SER A 111 13.06 21.35 -13.86
C SER A 111 12.45 20.26 -14.75
N PHE A 112 11.19 19.93 -14.46
CA PHE A 112 10.50 18.83 -15.14
C PHE A 112 10.01 19.23 -16.53
N SER A 113 10.21 18.34 -17.51
CA SER A 113 9.65 18.44 -18.88
C SER A 113 9.84 19.83 -19.54
N ASP A 114 11.04 20.41 -19.40
CA ASP A 114 11.40 21.74 -19.92
C ASP A 114 10.54 22.92 -19.41
N THR A 115 9.74 22.71 -18.35
CA THR A 115 8.89 23.76 -17.76
C THR A 115 9.64 24.70 -16.81
N GLY A 116 10.85 24.30 -16.39
CA GLY A 116 11.62 25.01 -15.37
C GLY A 116 11.01 24.96 -13.96
N LYS A 117 9.98 24.11 -13.75
CA LYS A 117 9.28 23.97 -12.46
C LYS A 117 9.60 22.64 -11.79
N ALA A 118 9.62 22.66 -10.47
CA ALA A 118 9.77 21.48 -9.64
C ALA A 118 8.54 20.58 -9.73
N TYR A 119 8.77 19.28 -9.88
CA TYR A 119 7.72 18.27 -10.01
C TYR A 119 8.05 17.02 -9.19
N LEU A 120 7.02 16.41 -8.60
CA LEU A 120 7.15 15.14 -7.88
C LEU A 120 7.19 13.98 -8.87
N ILE A 121 8.35 13.33 -9.01
CA ILE A 121 8.56 12.23 -9.96
C ILE A 121 8.56 10.83 -9.32
N GLY A 122 8.46 10.76 -7.99
CA GLY A 122 8.46 9.50 -7.26
C GLY A 122 8.31 9.72 -5.76
N LEU A 123 7.91 8.66 -5.06
CA LEU A 123 7.85 8.63 -3.61
C LEU A 123 8.48 7.31 -3.15
N ALA A 124 9.42 7.33 -2.23
CA ALA A 124 9.99 6.13 -1.65
C ALA A 124 9.37 5.85 -0.28
N VAL A 125 9.17 4.57 0.04
CA VAL A 125 8.98 4.11 1.41
C VAL A 125 10.31 3.66 1.99
N THR A 126 10.60 4.10 3.21
CA THR A 126 11.91 3.93 3.85
C THR A 126 11.78 3.95 5.37
N ASP A 127 12.80 3.43 6.06
CA ASP A 127 12.94 3.59 7.51
C ASP A 127 13.88 4.76 7.87
N SER A 128 14.46 5.43 6.87
CA SER A 128 15.46 6.49 7.05
C SER A 128 15.23 7.62 6.03
N PRO A 129 14.17 8.43 6.21
CA PRO A 129 13.81 9.46 5.24
C PRO A 129 14.85 10.59 5.18
N ALA A 130 15.06 11.11 3.96
CA ALA A 130 15.88 12.30 3.76
C ALA A 130 15.13 13.59 4.14
N SER A 131 13.83 13.62 3.82
CA SER A 131 12.92 14.72 4.13
C SER A 131 12.70 14.87 5.63
N LEU A 132 12.70 16.11 6.12
CA LEU A 132 12.32 16.41 7.50
C LEU A 132 10.80 16.50 7.66
N GLY A 133 10.33 16.13 8.85
CA GLY A 133 8.93 16.26 9.25
C GLY A 133 7.98 15.24 8.62
N THR A 134 8.47 14.26 7.87
CA THR A 134 7.61 13.23 7.25
C THR A 134 6.80 12.48 8.28
N GLU A 135 5.52 12.31 8.02
CA GLU A 135 4.63 11.57 8.91
C GLU A 135 4.88 10.06 8.83
N TYR A 136 4.59 9.37 9.94
CA TYR A 136 4.64 7.93 10.02
C TYR A 136 3.44 7.35 9.29
N LEU A 137 3.68 6.47 8.32
CA LEU A 137 2.63 5.69 7.69
C LEU A 137 1.99 4.78 8.74
N GLN A 138 0.71 4.98 9.04
CA GLN A 138 -0.01 4.17 10.01
C GLN A 138 -1.34 3.68 9.44
N PHE A 139 -1.35 2.57 8.70
CA PHE A 139 -2.63 2.00 8.23
C PHE A 139 -3.39 1.37 9.42
N SER A 140 -4.20 2.18 10.11
CA SER A 140 -4.83 1.84 11.38
C SER A 140 -5.78 0.65 11.29
N ALA A 141 -5.52 -0.35 12.12
CA ALA A 141 -6.56 -0.98 12.93
C ALA A 141 -6.34 -0.50 14.37
N LYS A 142 -7.02 0.58 14.76
CA LYS A 142 -7.19 1.12 16.12
C LYS A 142 -5.98 0.93 17.06
N ALA A 143 -4.96 1.79 16.98
CA ALA A 143 -3.94 1.90 18.01
C ALA A 143 -3.92 3.34 18.56
N GLN A 144 -4.41 3.47 19.79
CA GLN A 144 -4.58 4.73 20.54
C GLN A 144 -3.33 5.09 21.38
N GLN A 145 -2.19 4.44 21.12
CA GLN A 145 -0.94 4.67 21.84
C GLN A 145 0.28 4.57 20.95
N ASN A 146 1.11 5.61 21.02
CA ASN A 146 2.43 5.72 20.41
C ASN A 146 3.30 4.48 20.72
N PRO A 147 3.53 3.59 19.73
CA PRO A 147 4.24 2.33 19.95
C PRO A 147 5.76 2.49 20.12
N LEU A 148 6.28 3.71 20.00
CA LEU A 148 7.70 4.04 20.16
C LEU A 148 8.02 4.59 21.56
N ALA A 149 7.01 4.79 22.42
CA ALA A 149 7.19 5.35 23.76
C ALA A 149 8.13 4.53 24.67
N SER A 150 8.24 3.22 24.43
CA SER A 150 9.10 2.31 25.22
C SER A 150 10.56 2.27 24.78
N ARG A 151 10.96 2.99 23.70
CA ARG A 151 12.32 2.99 23.15
C ARG A 151 13.15 4.21 23.54
N LYS A 152 12.79 4.91 24.61
CA LYS A 152 13.63 5.98 25.17
C LYS A 152 14.91 5.36 25.73
N GLN A 153 16.06 5.68 25.13
CA GLN A 153 17.36 5.36 25.73
C GLN A 153 17.66 6.24 26.97
N ASP A 154 17.09 7.45 27.05
CA ASP A 154 17.11 8.31 28.23
C ASP A 154 15.88 9.24 28.30
N ALA A 155 15.52 9.71 29.49
CA ALA A 155 14.30 10.49 29.77
C ALA A 155 14.30 11.91 29.16
N GLY A 156 15.47 12.41 28.77
CA GLY A 156 15.66 13.74 28.16
C GLY A 156 15.58 13.77 26.62
N ASN A 157 15.42 12.62 25.94
CA ASN A 157 15.31 12.60 24.48
C ASN A 157 13.94 13.13 24.05
N LEU A 158 13.89 14.43 23.74
CA LEU A 158 12.79 15.09 23.07
C LEU A 158 12.82 14.66 21.59
N PHE A 159 12.24 13.51 21.28
CA PHE A 159 11.81 13.27 19.91
C PHE A 159 10.87 14.40 19.52
N THR A 160 11.17 15.05 18.40
CA THR A 160 10.21 15.80 17.60
C THR A 160 8.92 15.01 17.61
N VAL A 161 7.88 15.56 18.22
CA VAL A 161 6.58 14.90 18.35
C VAL A 161 6.15 14.50 16.95
N ALA A 162 6.23 13.20 16.65
CA ALA A 162 5.49 12.63 15.55
C ALA A 162 4.03 12.86 15.93
N GLU A 163 3.42 13.85 15.28
CA GLU A 163 2.02 14.17 15.48
C GLU A 163 1.22 12.91 15.12
N GLU A 164 0.54 12.34 16.11
CA GLU A 164 -0.26 11.12 15.97
C GLU A 164 -1.44 11.42 15.06
N THR A 165 -1.26 11.17 13.77
CA THR A 165 -2.37 11.19 12.83
C THR A 165 -3.09 9.85 12.91
N ALA A 166 -4.14 9.80 13.72
CA ALA A 166 -5.05 8.65 13.74
C ALA A 166 -5.68 8.48 12.35
N PHE A 167 -5.55 7.28 11.79
CA PHE A 167 -6.31 6.88 10.62
C PHE A 167 -7.64 6.32 11.13
N GLU A 168 -8.72 7.03 10.86
CA GLU A 168 -10.07 6.49 10.92
C GLU A 168 -10.41 6.03 9.52
N PHE A 169 -10.33 4.71 9.30
CA PHE A 169 -11.18 4.11 8.28
C PHE A 169 -12.58 4.17 8.86
N GLU A 170 -13.45 5.02 8.31
CA GLU A 170 -14.88 4.78 8.47
C GLU A 170 -15.15 3.37 7.97
N GLU A 171 -15.63 2.51 8.88
CA GLU A 171 -16.18 1.22 8.53
C GLU A 171 -17.20 1.46 7.43
N ASP A 172 -16.90 0.91 6.25
CA ASP A 172 -17.84 0.93 5.15
C ASP A 172 -19.20 0.45 5.64
N LYS A 173 -20.25 1.21 5.31
CA LYS A 173 -21.60 0.65 5.22
C LYS A 173 -21.48 -0.74 4.58
N PRO A 174 -22.10 -1.76 5.20
CA PRO A 174 -21.58 -3.10 5.15
C PRO A 174 -21.45 -3.54 3.70
N ALA A 175 -20.21 -3.80 3.29
CA ALA A 175 -19.96 -4.81 2.27
C ALA A 175 -20.81 -6.03 2.65
N ALA A 176 -21.47 -6.65 1.67
CA ALA A 176 -22.34 -7.79 1.88
C ALA A 176 -21.70 -8.71 2.95
N PRO A 177 -22.39 -8.99 4.06
CA PRO A 177 -21.74 -9.48 5.27
C PRO A 177 -20.88 -10.69 4.92
N SER A 178 -19.64 -10.71 5.40
CA SER A 178 -18.75 -11.86 5.24
C SER A 178 -19.48 -13.13 5.70
N LEU A 179 -19.14 -14.30 5.16
CA LEU A 179 -19.77 -15.56 5.57
C LEU A 179 -19.80 -15.70 7.11
N PHE A 180 -18.67 -15.37 7.73
CA PHE A 180 -18.54 -15.37 9.19
C PHE A 180 -19.52 -14.40 9.87
N SER A 181 -19.71 -13.19 9.31
CA SER A 181 -20.68 -12.23 9.81
C SER A 181 -22.13 -12.71 9.62
N ARG A 182 -22.46 -13.38 8.51
CA ARG A 182 -23.80 -13.94 8.24
C ARG A 182 -24.13 -15.07 9.21
N VAL A 183 -23.21 -16.04 9.34
CA VAL A 183 -23.34 -17.18 10.27
C VAL A 183 -23.41 -16.68 11.71
N LYS A 184 -22.56 -15.72 12.09
CA LYS A 184 -22.60 -15.13 13.42
C LYS A 184 -23.91 -14.39 13.68
N GLN A 185 -24.47 -13.69 12.70
CA GLN A 185 -25.76 -13.01 12.83
C GLN A 185 -26.91 -14.00 13.01
N LEU A 186 -26.93 -15.09 12.23
CA LEU A 186 -27.92 -16.16 12.36
C LEU A 186 -27.85 -16.87 13.72
N LEU A 187 -26.64 -17.07 14.27
CA LEU A 187 -26.46 -17.76 15.55
C LEU A 187 -26.54 -16.84 16.78
N SER A 188 -26.56 -15.52 16.59
CA SER A 188 -26.61 -14.54 17.69
C SER A 188 -27.98 -13.87 17.87
N SER A 189 -28.97 -14.20 17.02
CA SER A 189 -30.37 -13.82 17.27
C SER A 189 -30.81 -14.38 18.62
N LYS A 190 -31.37 -13.51 19.47
CA LYS A 190 -31.89 -13.89 20.78
C LYS A 190 -33.24 -14.60 20.59
N SER A 191 -33.20 -15.89 20.29
CA SER A 191 -34.37 -16.74 20.03
C SER A 191 -35.18 -17.00 21.31
N ALA A 192 -36.52 -16.91 21.22
CA ALA A 192 -37.42 -17.08 22.37
C ALA A 192 -37.69 -18.55 22.77
N SER A 193 -37.40 -19.54 21.92
CA SER A 193 -37.62 -20.98 22.15
C SER A 193 -36.50 -21.84 21.56
N ASP A 194 -36.41 -23.10 21.99
CA ASP A 194 -35.39 -24.03 21.49
C ASP A 194 -35.60 -24.41 20.02
N ASP A 195 -36.85 -24.53 19.54
CA ASP A 195 -37.15 -24.77 18.12
C ASP A 195 -36.62 -23.65 17.20
N ALA A 196 -36.68 -22.39 17.67
CA ALA A 196 -36.11 -21.26 16.95
C ALA A 196 -34.58 -21.33 16.90
N ARG A 197 -33.91 -21.84 17.96
CA ARG A 197 -32.46 -22.08 17.95
C ARG A 197 -32.06 -23.17 16.96
N PHE A 198 -32.82 -24.27 16.90
CA PHE A 198 -32.54 -25.35 15.96
C PHE A 198 -32.72 -24.90 14.51
N LYS A 199 -33.70 -24.03 14.24
CA LYS A 199 -33.87 -23.40 12.92
C LYS A 199 -32.68 -22.49 12.57
N ASP A 200 -32.26 -21.63 13.50
CA ASP A 200 -31.12 -20.72 13.29
C ASP A 200 -29.82 -21.49 12.98
N VAL A 201 -29.60 -22.65 13.63
CA VAL A 201 -28.48 -23.55 13.33
C VAL A 201 -28.61 -24.18 11.94
N HIS A 202 -29.80 -24.62 11.54
CA HIS A 202 -30.02 -25.21 10.22
C HIS A 202 -29.73 -24.20 9.10
N ASP A 203 -30.28 -22.99 9.21
CA ASP A 203 -30.07 -21.90 8.25
C ASP A 203 -28.57 -21.51 8.16
N ALA A 204 -27.86 -21.51 9.30
CA ALA A 204 -26.43 -21.23 9.32
C ALA A 204 -25.59 -22.33 8.64
N VAL A 205 -25.98 -23.60 8.78
CA VAL A 205 -25.33 -24.73 8.10
C VAL A 205 -25.57 -24.69 6.60
N GLU A 206 -26.78 -24.37 6.15
CA GLU A 206 -27.12 -24.24 4.73
C GLU A 206 -26.25 -23.16 4.05
N VAL A 207 -26.11 -21.99 4.68
CA VAL A 207 -25.25 -20.91 4.19
C VAL A 207 -23.77 -21.32 4.11
N VAL A 208 -23.29 -22.16 5.03
CA VAL A 208 -21.93 -22.71 4.98
C VAL A 208 -21.80 -23.71 3.83
N VAL A 209 -22.78 -24.59 3.62
CA VAL A 209 -22.77 -25.58 2.53
C VAL A 209 -22.72 -24.88 1.18
N GLU A 210 -23.59 -23.90 0.93
CA GLU A 210 -23.59 -23.13 -0.33
C GLU A 210 -22.23 -22.46 -0.59
N HIS A 211 -21.61 -21.91 0.45
CA HIS A 211 -20.31 -21.27 0.32
C HIS A 211 -19.19 -22.28 0.05
N VAL A 212 -19.24 -23.45 0.69
CA VAL A 212 -18.28 -24.54 0.45
C VAL A 212 -18.43 -25.06 -0.98
N GLU A 213 -19.65 -25.30 -1.47
CA GLU A 213 -19.89 -25.73 -2.85
C GLU A 213 -19.36 -24.71 -3.86
N THR A 214 -19.68 -23.43 -3.67
CA THR A 214 -19.19 -22.35 -4.54
C THR A 214 -17.65 -22.24 -4.49
N GLY A 215 -17.07 -22.39 -3.30
CA GLY A 215 -15.62 -22.36 -3.10
C GLY A 215 -14.91 -23.55 -3.74
N LEU A 216 -15.51 -24.74 -3.69
CA LEU A 216 -15.01 -25.95 -4.34
C LEU A 216 -15.06 -25.81 -5.87
N GLN A 217 -16.18 -25.34 -6.43
CA GLN A 217 -16.28 -25.09 -7.88
C GLN A 217 -15.23 -24.09 -8.37
N ALA A 218 -15.07 -22.96 -7.67
CA ALA A 218 -14.05 -21.97 -8.01
C ALA A 218 -12.62 -22.51 -7.88
N SER A 219 -12.40 -23.46 -6.96
CA SER A 219 -11.11 -24.14 -6.80
C SER A 219 -10.86 -25.14 -7.93
N ASP A 220 -11.87 -25.91 -8.32
CA ASP A 220 -11.80 -26.86 -9.44
C ASP A 220 -11.54 -26.16 -10.78
N GLU A 221 -12.17 -25.01 -11.02
CA GLU A 221 -11.89 -24.17 -12.19
C GLU A 221 -10.43 -23.69 -12.21
N LYS A 222 -9.93 -23.20 -11.08
CA LYS A 222 -8.53 -22.76 -10.95
C LYS A 222 -7.55 -23.92 -11.13
N LEU A 223 -7.83 -25.08 -10.55
CA LEU A 223 -6.99 -26.27 -10.70
C LEU A 223 -6.98 -26.76 -12.15
N SER A 224 -8.14 -26.77 -12.82
CA SER A 224 -8.25 -27.15 -14.24
C SER A 224 -7.51 -26.18 -15.15
N ALA A 225 -7.60 -24.87 -14.88
CA ALA A 225 -6.86 -23.85 -15.61
C ALA A 225 -5.34 -24.00 -15.40
N LEU A 226 -4.92 -24.26 -14.15
CA LEU A 226 -3.51 -24.48 -13.81
C LEU A 226 -2.97 -25.75 -14.50
N GLN A 227 -3.72 -26.85 -14.46
CA GLN A 227 -3.38 -28.11 -15.13
C GLN A 227 -3.23 -27.91 -16.65
N SER A 228 -4.12 -27.14 -17.27
CA SER A 228 -4.06 -26.83 -18.70
C SER A 228 -2.80 -26.01 -19.02
N SER A 229 -2.53 -24.96 -18.24
CA SER A 229 -1.34 -24.12 -18.39
C SER A 229 -0.03 -24.90 -18.21
N LEU A 230 0.01 -25.82 -17.24
CA LEU A 230 1.15 -26.71 -17.02
C LEU A 230 1.37 -27.66 -18.21
N THR A 231 0.28 -28.23 -18.74
CA THR A 231 0.34 -29.15 -19.88
C THR A 231 0.84 -28.43 -21.15
N GLU A 232 0.37 -27.21 -21.41
CA GLU A 232 0.85 -26.39 -22.52
C GLU A 232 2.35 -26.07 -22.39
N ARG A 233 2.80 -25.70 -21.19
CA ARG A 233 4.24 -25.46 -20.92
C ARG A 233 5.09 -26.71 -21.11
N LEU A 234 4.60 -27.87 -20.67
CA LEU A 234 5.31 -29.14 -20.86
C LEU A 234 5.44 -29.48 -22.34
N ASN A 235 4.37 -29.37 -23.12
CA ASN A 235 4.42 -29.61 -24.56
C ASN A 235 5.39 -28.66 -25.28
N ALA A 236 5.40 -27.37 -24.91
CA ALA A 236 6.32 -26.39 -25.47
C ALA A 236 7.79 -26.71 -25.13
N LEU A 237 8.07 -27.15 -23.90
CA LEU A 237 9.41 -27.58 -23.47
C LEU A 237 9.85 -28.84 -24.20
N GLU A 238 8.96 -29.83 -24.36
CA GLU A 238 9.27 -31.06 -25.11
C GLU A 238 9.59 -30.75 -26.58
N GLN A 239 8.85 -29.83 -27.20
CA GLN A 239 9.13 -29.42 -28.57
C GLN A 239 10.48 -28.69 -28.67
N THR A 240 10.74 -27.74 -27.76
CA THR A 240 12.02 -27.02 -27.71
C THR A 240 13.20 -27.98 -27.53
N ALA A 241 13.07 -28.98 -26.65
CA ALA A 241 14.11 -29.98 -26.43
C ALA A 241 14.35 -30.88 -27.66
N LYS A 242 13.31 -31.16 -28.47
CA LYS A 242 13.47 -31.87 -29.74
C LYS A 242 14.21 -31.00 -30.75
N ASP A 243 13.80 -29.74 -30.92
CA ASP A 243 14.41 -28.80 -31.85
C ASP A 243 15.89 -28.58 -31.51
N ASP A 244 16.22 -28.39 -30.23
CA ASP A 244 17.60 -28.26 -29.73
C ASP A 244 18.43 -29.51 -30.02
N ARG A 245 17.84 -30.72 -29.87
CA ARG A 245 18.53 -31.98 -30.14
C ARG A 245 18.79 -32.19 -31.64
N GLU A 246 17.86 -31.77 -32.50
CA GLU A 246 18.04 -31.78 -33.96
C GLU A 246 19.14 -30.81 -34.38
N GLN A 247 19.12 -29.57 -33.87
CA GLN A 247 20.16 -28.57 -34.12
C GLN A 247 21.54 -29.04 -33.64
N PHE A 248 21.63 -29.62 -32.44
CA PHE A 248 22.87 -30.16 -31.91
C PHE A 248 23.42 -31.33 -32.74
N SER A 249 22.53 -32.18 -33.26
CA SER A 249 22.93 -33.30 -34.13
C SER A 249 23.44 -32.80 -35.48
N ALA A 250 22.83 -31.74 -36.04
CA ALA A 250 23.27 -31.10 -37.28
C ALA A 250 24.64 -30.41 -37.16
N LEU A 251 25.01 -29.93 -35.96
CA LEU A 251 26.34 -29.34 -35.68
C LEU A 251 27.47 -30.37 -35.55
N LYS A 252 27.14 -31.65 -35.33
CA LYS A 252 28.12 -32.73 -35.15
C LYS A 252 28.40 -33.55 -36.41
N GLY A 253 27.61 -33.40 -37.47
CA GLY A 253 27.81 -34.01 -38.79
C GLY A 253 28.55 -33.08 -39.74
#